data_AF-A0A6H1A4M9-F1
#
_entry.id   AF-A0A6H1A4M9-F1
#
_cell.length_a   1.000
_cell.length_b   1.000
_cell.length_c   1.000
_cell.angle_alpha   90.00
_cell.angle_beta   90.00
_cell.angle_gamma   90.00
#
_symmetry.space_group_name_H-M   'P 1'
#
loop_
_entity.id
_entity.type
_entity.pdbx_description
1 polymer ?
#
loop_
_entity_poly.entity_id
_entity_poly.type
_entity_poly.pdbx_seq_one_letter_code
_entity_poly.pdbx_strand_id
1 'polypeptide(L)' 'MEPQEWQQQQREIRDALVGHLIDRISRDTYPSTTMLDMIEQSMGPEHVAAYAEALMDKIRQDEFPSLALIDRVSGLV' A
#
# COMPACT_ATOMS: atom_id res chain seq x y z
N MET A 1 -10.97 -24.96 15.79
CA MET A 1 -10.15 -23.78 15.45
C MET A 1 -10.72 -22.63 16.24
N GLU A 2 -9.94 -22.17 17.20
CA GLU A 2 -10.35 -21.21 18.22
C GLU A 2 -10.58 -19.81 17.59
N PRO A 3 -11.49 -18.98 18.12
CA PRO A 3 -11.76 -17.63 17.58
C PRO A 3 -10.51 -16.75 17.40
N GLN A 4 -9.48 -16.95 18.22
CA GLN A 4 -8.22 -16.19 18.13
C GLN A 4 -7.33 -16.64 16.95
N GLU A 5 -7.35 -17.92 16.59
CA GLU A 5 -6.58 -18.48 15.48
C GLU A 5 -7.07 -17.92 14.13
N TRP A 6 -8.40 -17.81 13.97
CA TRP A 6 -9.00 -17.19 12.78
C TRP A 6 -8.59 -15.74 12.60
N GLN A 7 -8.58 -14.97 13.68
CA GLN A 7 -8.19 -13.57 13.63
C GLN A 7 -6.70 -13.42 13.29
N GLN A 8 -5.86 -14.31 13.80
CA GLN A 8 -4.43 -14.32 13.46
C GLN A 8 -4.22 -14.68 11.99
N GLN A 9 -4.85 -15.74 11.51
CA GLN A 9 -4.73 -16.17 10.12
C GLN A 9 -5.26 -15.10 9.14
N GLN A 10 -6.36 -14.43 9.47
CA GLN A 10 -6.89 -13.32 8.66
C GLN A 10 -5.91 -12.15 8.59
N ARG A 11 -5.25 -11.79 9.71
CA ARG A 11 -4.19 -10.78 9.71
C ARG A 11 -3.02 -11.19 8.82
N GLU A 12 -2.52 -12.42 8.96
CA GLU A 12 -1.39 -12.90 8.15
C GLU A 12 -1.70 -12.88 6.65
N ILE A 13 -2.91 -13.27 6.25
CA ILE A 13 -3.35 -13.21 4.84
C ILE A 13 -3.41 -11.76 4.35
N ARG A 14 -3.99 -10.87 5.15
CA ARG A 14 -4.10 -9.44 4.83
C ARG A 14 -2.70 -8.82 4.68
N ASP A 15 -1.80 -9.10 5.61
CA ASP A 15 -0.44 -8.54 5.62
C ASP A 15 0.34 -9.05 4.39
N ALA A 16 0.20 -10.34 4.04
CA ALA A 16 0.79 -10.89 2.82
C ALA A 16 0.22 -10.24 1.54
N LEU A 17 -1.10 -10.01 1.47
CA LEU A 17 -1.74 -9.36 0.34
C LEU A 17 -1.27 -7.91 0.20
N VAL A 18 -1.28 -7.13 1.28
CA VAL A 18 -0.84 -5.73 1.28
C VAL A 18 0.62 -5.63 0.89
N GLY A 19 1.49 -6.47 1.46
CA GLY A 19 2.90 -6.53 1.08
C GLY A 19 3.10 -6.83 -0.40
N HIS A 20 2.35 -7.77 -0.96
CA HIS A 20 2.40 -8.08 -2.39
C HIS A 20 1.95 -6.90 -3.26
N LEU A 21 0.87 -6.21 -2.89
CA LEU A 21 0.39 -5.05 -3.62
C LEU A 21 1.40 -3.88 -3.56
N ILE A 22 2.04 -3.65 -2.42
CA ILE A 22 3.11 -2.64 -2.29
C ILE A 22 4.29 -2.96 -3.21
N ASP A 23 4.77 -4.21 -3.23
CA ASP A 23 5.83 -4.66 -4.15
C ASP A 23 5.39 -4.53 -5.61
N ARG A 24 4.11 -4.79 -5.91
CA ARG A 24 3.60 -4.65 -7.27
C ARG A 24 3.61 -3.20 -7.72
N ILE A 25 3.06 -2.29 -6.90
CA ILE A 25 3.01 -0.88 -7.28
C ILE A 25 4.42 -0.32 -7.40
N SER A 26 5.41 -0.70 -6.58
CA SER A 26 6.77 -0.15 -6.68
C SER A 26 7.42 -0.40 -8.05
N ARG A 27 7.02 -1.47 -8.75
CA ARG A 27 7.53 -1.87 -10.07
C ARG A 27 6.72 -1.34 -11.24
N ASP A 28 5.43 -1.07 -11.05
CA ASP A 28 4.55 -0.61 -12.12
C ASP A 28 4.73 0.89 -12.37
N THR A 29 5.07 1.31 -13.59
CA THR A 29 5.20 2.75 -13.93
C THR A 29 3.93 3.53 -13.61
N TYR A 30 2.77 2.96 -13.96
CA TYR A 30 1.45 3.53 -13.69
C TYR A 30 0.64 2.53 -12.86
N PRO A 31 0.72 2.58 -11.52
CA PRO A 31 -0.02 1.66 -10.68
C PRO A 31 -1.53 1.89 -10.82
N SER A 32 -2.30 0.81 -10.80
CA SER A 32 -3.77 0.91 -10.78
C SER A 32 -4.25 1.63 -9.52
N THR A 33 -5.13 2.61 -9.68
CA THR A 33 -5.78 3.30 -8.56
C THR A 33 -6.54 2.32 -7.66
N THR A 34 -7.15 1.28 -8.24
CA THR A 34 -7.82 0.23 -7.48
C THR A 34 -6.85 -0.52 -6.56
N MET A 35 -5.61 -0.78 -6.99
CA MET A 35 -4.61 -1.41 -6.13
C MET A 35 -4.19 -0.50 -4.98
N LEU A 36 -4.02 0.81 -5.25
CA LEU A 36 -3.71 1.81 -4.22
C LEU A 36 -4.83 1.88 -3.17
N ASP A 37 -6.09 1.94 -3.62
CA ASP A 37 -7.25 1.98 -2.74
C ASP A 37 -7.36 0.70 -1.88
N MET A 38 -7.04 -0.47 -2.46
CA MET A 38 -7.03 -1.74 -1.74
C MET A 38 -5.96 -1.79 -0.65
N ILE A 39 -4.75 -1.25 -0.93
CA ILE A 39 -3.69 -1.13 0.07
C ILE A 39 -4.19 -0.24 1.21
N GLU A 40 -4.70 0.95 0.91
CA GLU A 40 -5.12 1.92 1.92
C GLU A 40 -6.26 1.42 2.82
N GLN A 41 -7.20 0.66 2.25
CA GLN A 41 -8.31 0.08 3.00
C GLN A 41 -7.89 -1.11 3.88
N SER A 42 -6.80 -1.80 3.51
CA SER A 42 -6.42 -3.07 4.13
C SER A 42 -5.16 -2.96 5.00
N MET A 43 -4.36 -1.92 4.82
CA MET A 43 -3.06 -1.80 5.48
C MET A 43 -3.20 -1.64 7.00
N GLY A 44 -2.44 -2.45 7.73
CA GLY A 44 -2.14 -2.18 9.13
C GLY A 44 -1.00 -1.14 9.30
N PRO A 45 -0.79 -0.61 10.52
CA PRO A 45 0.25 0.37 10.82
C PRO A 45 1.66 -0.01 10.36
N GLU A 46 1.98 -1.30 10.37
CA GLU A 46 3.25 -1.88 9.95
C GLU A 46 3.58 -1.67 8.46
N HIS A 47 2.57 -1.41 7.61
CA HIS A 47 2.75 -1.24 6.17
C HIS A 47 2.92 0.22 5.75
N VAL A 48 2.56 1.18 6.61
CA VAL A 48 2.46 2.60 6.25
C VAL A 48 3.77 3.14 5.72
N ALA A 49 4.89 2.81 6.37
CA ALA A 49 6.22 3.27 5.96
C ALA A 49 6.59 2.74 4.57
N ALA A 50 6.38 1.44 4.32
CA ALA A 50 6.69 0.82 3.03
C ALA A 50 5.80 1.38 1.90
N TYR A 51 4.52 1.61 2.19
CA TYR A 51 3.61 2.22 1.22
C TYR A 51 3.99 3.67 0.89
N ALA A 52 4.28 4.48 1.91
CA ALA A 52 4.72 5.86 1.73
C ALA A 52 6.02 5.95 0.92
N GLU A 53 6.98 5.06 1.16
CA GLU A 53 8.22 5.00 0.40
C GLU A 53 7.97 4.65 -1.07
N ALA A 54 7.13 3.65 -1.35
CA ALA A 54 6.77 3.26 -2.71
C ALA A 54 6.07 4.41 -3.48
N LEU A 55 5.19 5.18 -2.82
CA LEU A 55 4.55 6.34 -3.42
C LEU A 55 5.55 7.49 -3.65
N MET A 56 6.43 7.75 -2.68
CA MET A 56 7.46 8.79 -2.79
C MET A 56 8.44 8.50 -3.92
N ASP A 57 8.83 7.25 -4.11
CA ASP A 57 9.70 6.86 -5.22
C ASP A 57 9.05 7.12 -6.57
N LYS A 58 7.74 6.92 -6.69
CA LYS A 58 6.99 7.27 -7.90
C LYS A 58 6.98 8.76 -8.15
N ILE A 59 6.72 9.55 -7.11
CA ILE A 59 6.72 11.01 -7.21
C ILE A 59 8.09 11.53 -7.65
N ARG A 60 9.19 10.91 -7.19
CA ARG A 60 10.56 11.28 -7.57
C ARG A 60 10.91 10.88 -9.00
N GLN A 61 10.36 9.78 -9.51
CA GLN A 61 10.68 9.23 -10.83
C GLN A 61 9.84 9.87 -11.95
N ASP A 62 8.69 10.44 -11.62
CA ASP A 62 7.81 11.12 -12.58
C ASP A 62 8.20 12.60 -12.72
N GLU A 63 8.29 13.10 -13.96
CA GLU A 63 8.50 14.52 -14.25
C GLU A 63 7.26 15.35 -13.89
N PHE A 64 6.07 14.75 -14.00
CA PHE A 64 4.78 15.37 -13.69
C PHE A 64 3.94 14.45 -12.82
N PRO A 65 4.31 14.27 -11.54
CA PRO A 65 3.60 13.36 -10.65
C PRO A 65 2.15 13.78 -10.51
N SER A 66 1.24 12.81 -10.62
CA SER A 66 -0.18 13.09 -10.46
C SER A 66 -0.49 13.62 -9.06
N LEU A 67 -1.40 14.60 -8.98
CA LEU A 67 -1.91 15.11 -7.69
C LEU A 67 -2.46 13.98 -6.81
N ALA A 68 -3.05 12.94 -7.42
CA ALA A 68 -3.55 11.77 -6.71
C ALA A 68 -2.46 11.03 -5.91
N LEU A 69 -1.21 10.96 -6.39
CA LEU A 69 -0.10 10.36 -5.63
C LEU A 69 0.36 11.27 -4.49
N ILE A 70 0.40 12.57 -4.73
CA ILE A 70 0.81 13.58 -3.74
C ILE A 70 -0.18 13.63 -2.58
N ASP A 71 -1.47 13.64 -2.89
CA ASP A 71 -2.54 13.68 -1.89
C ASP A 71 -2.52 12.42 -1.00
N ARG A 72 -2.26 11.25 -1.60
CA ARG A 72 -2.12 9.99 -0.86
C ARG A 72 -0.96 10.04 0.12
N VAL A 73 0.23 10.45 -0.30
CA VAL A 73 1.38 10.59 0.63
C VAL A 73 1.10 11.61 1.71
N SER A 74 0.50 12.75 1.36
CA SER A 74 0.19 13.81 2.31
C SER A 74 -0.81 13.37 3.39
N GLY A 75 -1.70 12.41 3.07
CA GLY A 75 -2.62 11.81 4.04
C GLY A 75 -1.98 10.81 5.01
N LEU A 76 -0.71 10.43 4.81
CA LEU A 76 0.02 9.48 5.66
C LEU A 76 0.91 10.15 6.71
N VAL A 77 1.06 11.49 6.67
CA VAL A 77 1.95 12.29 7.53
C VAL A 77 1.21 13.20 8.49
#